data_AF-A0A1F2WGL4-F1
#
_entry.id   AF-A0A1F2WGL4-F1
#
_cell.length_a   1.000
_cell.length_b   1.000
_cell.length_c   1.000
_cell.angle_alpha   90.00
_cell.angle_beta   90.00
_cell.angle_gamma   90.00
#
_symmetry.space_group_name_H-M   'P 1'
#
loop_
_entity.id
_entity.type
_entity.pdbx_description
1 polymer ?
#
loop_
_entity_poly.entity_id
_entity_poly.type
_entity_poly.pdbx_seq_one_letter_code
_entity_poly.pdbx_strand_id
1 'polypeptide(L)'
;MARVLRNHTARERNGISDSLIRIELITHFHRNPGLEGSVPELAESIGRDLSRVEDQMKKLVQLNILDEKAFGGELRYRYIPPHYVSRRRERGQKATAGERNIYELQPAPVDGIQQQR
;
A
#
# COMPACT_ATOMS: atom_id res chain seq x y z
N MET A 1 -10.30 36.83 8.02
CA MET A 1 -10.52 35.43 7.61
C MET A 1 -9.93 34.52 8.68
N ALA A 2 -10.75 34.00 9.59
CA ALA A 2 -10.31 33.20 10.72
C ALA A 2 -10.00 31.76 10.25
N ARG A 3 -8.76 31.32 10.48
CA ARG A 3 -8.28 29.98 10.14
C ARG A 3 -8.82 29.02 11.20
N VAL A 4 -9.72 28.13 10.77
CA VAL A 4 -10.27 27.05 11.61
C VAL A 4 -9.13 26.13 12.03
N LEU A 5 -8.67 26.29 13.28
CA LEU A 5 -7.82 25.31 13.94
C LEU A 5 -8.72 24.11 14.26
N ARG A 6 -8.58 23.04 13.48
CA ARG A 6 -9.19 21.75 13.80
C ARG A 6 -8.55 21.25 15.09
N ASN A 7 -9.31 21.38 16.18
CA ASN A 7 -9.03 20.77 17.47
C ASN A 7 -8.99 19.26 17.28
N HIS A 8 -7.79 18.70 17.13
CA HIS A 8 -7.57 17.29 17.41
C HIS A 8 -7.80 17.12 18.91
N THR A 9 -8.86 16.40 19.23
CA THR A 9 -9.23 15.99 20.58
C THR A 9 -8.07 15.23 21.21
N ALA A 10 -7.26 15.97 21.99
CA ALA A 10 -6.32 15.43 22.95
C ALA A 10 -7.13 14.71 24.03
N ARG A 11 -7.35 13.40 23.86
CA ARG A 11 -7.78 12.52 24.95
C ARG A 11 -6.53 11.93 25.56
N GLU A 12 -5.98 12.66 26.53
CA GLU A 12 -4.81 12.26 27.30
C GLU A 12 -5.10 10.96 28.08
N ARG A 13 -4.33 9.92 27.76
CA ARG A 13 -4.01 8.81 28.67
C ARG A 13 -2.52 8.51 28.51
N ASN A 14 -1.64 9.29 29.14
CA ASN A 14 -0.16 9.09 29.16
C ASN A 14 0.40 8.42 27.89
N GLY A 15 -0.01 8.95 26.73
CA GLY A 15 -0.13 8.17 25.52
C GLY A 15 1.09 8.39 24.65
N ILE A 16 1.90 7.35 24.49
CA ILE A 16 2.98 7.27 23.50
C ILE A 16 2.53 7.92 22.20
N SER A 17 3.27 8.87 21.63
CA SER A 17 2.83 9.60 20.45
C SER A 17 2.67 8.69 19.21
N ASP A 18 1.76 9.02 18.30
CA ASP A 18 1.60 8.31 17.03
C ASP A 18 2.90 8.29 16.21
N SER A 19 3.68 9.37 16.30
CA SER A 19 4.99 9.47 15.66
C SER A 19 5.97 8.42 16.19
N LEU A 20 5.96 8.16 17.50
CA LEU A 20 6.81 7.12 18.09
C LEU A 20 6.38 5.72 17.64
N ILE A 21 5.07 5.44 17.58
CA ILE A 21 4.53 4.18 17.03
C ILE A 21 5.00 3.99 15.58
N ARG A 22 4.96 5.03 14.73
CA ARG A 22 5.47 4.94 13.35
C ARG A 22 6.97 4.65 13.30
N ILE A 23 7.77 5.32 14.12
CA ILE A 23 9.23 5.08 14.18
C ILE A 23 9.51 3.64 14.59
N GLU A 24 8.80 3.12 15.59
CA GLU A 24 8.92 1.74 16.04
C GLU A 24 8.54 0.74 14.94
N LEU A 25 7.42 0.95 14.24
CA LEU A 25 7.02 0.13 13.11
C LEU A 25 8.08 0.11 12.00
N ILE A 26 8.55 1.28 11.58
CA ILE A 26 9.60 1.40 10.55
C ILE A 26 10.88 0.67 11.01
N THR A 27 11.28 0.88 12.26
CA THR A 27 12.47 0.24 12.84
C THR A 27 12.31 -1.28 12.90
N HIS A 28 11.12 -1.76 13.28
CA HIS A 28 10.82 -3.19 13.36
C HIS A 28 10.93 -3.85 11.99
N PHE A 29 10.33 -3.26 10.96
CA PHE A 29 10.48 -3.74 9.59
C PHE A 29 11.92 -3.66 9.07
N HIS A 30 12.64 -2.59 9.40
CA HIS A 30 14.03 -2.41 8.95
C HIS A 30 14.97 -3.46 9.56
N ARG A 31 14.73 -3.84 10.82
CA ARG A 31 15.48 -4.89 11.52
C ARG A 31 15.14 -6.30 11.05
N ASN A 32 14.01 -6.49 10.39
CA ASN A 32 13.53 -7.79 9.91
C ASN A 32 13.24 -7.74 8.40
N PRO A 33 14.27 -7.75 7.54
CA PRO A 33 14.08 -7.72 6.09
C PRO A 33 13.23 -8.88 5.59
N GLY A 34 12.24 -8.59 4.74
CA GLY A 34 11.31 -9.59 4.21
C GLY A 34 10.14 -9.94 5.15
N LEU A 35 10.05 -9.31 6.32
CA LEU A 35 8.89 -9.44 7.19
C LEU A 35 7.60 -9.02 6.47
N GLU A 36 6.61 -9.90 6.52
CA GLU A 36 5.23 -9.64 6.13
C GLU A 36 4.33 -9.92 7.34
N GLY A 37 3.68 -8.89 7.88
CA GLY A 37 2.90 -9.00 9.11
C GLY A 37 1.50 -8.43 8.97
N SER A 38 0.54 -9.02 9.69
CA SER A 38 -0.78 -8.42 9.87
C SER A 38 -0.78 -7.41 11.03
N VAL A 39 -1.83 -6.62 11.14
CA VAL A 39 -1.93 -5.59 12.20
C VAL A 39 -1.86 -6.20 13.60
N PRO A 40 -2.56 -7.30 13.93
CA PRO A 40 -2.46 -7.95 15.24
C PRO A 40 -1.05 -8.41 15.57
N GLU A 41 -0.38 -9.11 14.65
CA GLU A 41 1.00 -9.60 14.83
C GLU A 41 1.95 -8.45 15.11
N LEU A 42 1.85 -7.36 14.33
CA LEU A 42 2.72 -6.20 14.48
C LEU A 42 2.45 -5.47 15.79
N ALA A 43 1.19 -5.26 16.16
CA ALA A 43 0.81 -4.60 17.41
C ALA A 43 1.34 -5.34 18.64
N GLU A 44 1.24 -6.68 18.64
CA GLU A 44 1.84 -7.53 19.67
C GLU A 44 3.37 -7.39 19.69
N SER A 45 4.01 -7.46 18.53
CA SER A 45 5.48 -7.42 18.42
C SER A 45 6.12 -6.13 18.95
N ILE A 46 5.43 -4.99 18.84
CA ILE A 46 5.92 -3.70 19.35
C ILE A 46 5.28 -3.30 20.68
N GLY A 47 4.37 -4.12 21.23
CA GLY A 47 3.67 -3.86 22.48
C GLY A 47 2.85 -2.56 22.44
N ARG A 48 2.03 -2.40 21.39
CA ARG A 48 1.19 -1.21 21.17
C ARG A 48 -0.27 -1.57 20.95
N ASP A 49 -1.13 -0.58 21.17
CA ASP A 49 -2.56 -0.70 20.95
C ASP A 49 -2.88 -0.99 19.47
N LEU A 50 -3.74 -1.98 19.24
CA LEU A 50 -4.10 -2.48 17.91
C LEU A 50 -4.67 -1.38 17.01
N SER A 51 -5.63 -0.60 17.52
CA SER A 51 -6.29 0.45 16.74
C SER A 51 -5.31 1.53 16.32
N ARG A 52 -4.41 1.93 17.22
CA ARG A 52 -3.39 2.92 16.92
C ARG A 52 -2.37 2.41 15.91
N VAL A 53 -1.96 1.15 16.01
CA VAL A 53 -1.08 0.51 15.03
C VAL A 53 -1.77 0.45 13.67
N GLU A 54 -3.04 0.07 13.61
CA GLU A 54 -3.81 0.05 12.36
C GLU A 54 -3.80 1.41 11.66
N ASP A 55 -4.09 2.48 12.39
CA ASP A 55 -4.08 3.85 11.86
C ASP A 55 -2.69 4.25 11.34
N GLN A 56 -1.63 3.88 12.08
CA GLN A 56 -0.27 4.15 11.66
C GLN A 56 0.14 3.33 10.43
N MET A 57 -0.28 2.07 10.31
CA MET A 57 -0.01 1.21 9.16
C MET A 57 -0.65 1.79 7.89
N LYS A 58 -1.93 2.17 7.95
CA LYS A 58 -2.62 2.87 6.86
C LYS A 58 -1.88 4.14 6.45
N LYS A 59 -1.37 4.90 7.42
CA LYS A 59 -0.59 6.11 7.14
C LYS A 59 0.72 5.80 6.43
N LEU A 60 1.44 4.75 6.84
CA LEU A 60 2.69 4.35 6.20
C LEU A 60 2.49 3.81 4.79
N VAL A 61 1.36 3.14 4.51
CA VAL A 61 0.97 2.76 3.13
C VAL A 61 0.71 3.99 2.28
N GLN A 62 -0.06 4.96 2.77
CA GLN A 62 -0.31 6.23 2.06
C GLN A 62 1.00 6.98 1.71
N LEU A 63 2.00 6.87 2.58
CA LEU A 63 3.33 7.46 2.37
C LEU A 63 4.24 6.62 1.46
N ASN A 64 3.75 5.50 0.92
CA ASN A 64 4.51 4.53 0.13
C ASN A 64 5.77 4.00 0.85
N ILE A 65 5.68 3.87 2.17
CA ILE A 65 6.72 3.23 3.00
C ILE A 65 6.43 1.74 3.14
N LEU A 66 5.15 1.38 3.23
CA LEU A 66 4.69 0.00 3.26
C LEU A 66 3.86 -0.32 2.00
N ASP A 67 3.89 -1.58 1.63
CA ASP A 67 3.00 -2.21 0.65
C ASP A 67 1.94 -3.01 1.43
N GLU A 68 0.69 -3.00 0.96
CA GLU A 68 -0.41 -3.77 1.56
C GLU A 68 -0.92 -4.79 0.55
N LYS A 69 -1.12 -6.04 0.99
CA LYS A 69 -1.59 -7.12 0.13
C LYS A 69 -2.55 -8.03 0.88
N ALA A 70 -3.67 -8.35 0.26
CA ALA A 70 -4.57 -9.38 0.74
C ALA A 70 -3.97 -10.77 0.46
N PHE A 71 -3.86 -11.60 1.49
CA PHE A 71 -3.42 -12.99 1.40
C PHE A 71 -4.31 -13.87 2.28
N GLY A 72 -4.99 -14.86 1.69
CA GLY A 72 -5.87 -15.76 2.45
C GLY A 72 -7.04 -15.07 3.18
N GLY A 73 -7.49 -13.91 2.69
CA GLY A 73 -8.54 -13.11 3.36
C GLY A 73 -8.03 -12.18 4.45
N GLU A 74 -6.73 -12.19 4.75
CA GLU A 74 -6.09 -11.30 5.72
C GLU A 74 -5.24 -10.24 5.01
N LEU A 75 -5.23 -9.02 5.55
CA LEU A 75 -4.38 -7.94 5.04
C LEU A 75 -2.99 -8.03 5.67
N ARG A 76 -1.97 -8.25 4.85
CA ARG A 76 -0.57 -8.26 5.27
C ARG A 76 0.17 -7.05 4.74
N TYR A 77 1.16 -6.61 5.51
CA TYR A 77 1.96 -5.43 5.22
C TYR A 77 3.43 -5.78 5.14
N ARG A 78 4.12 -5.15 4.18
CA ARG A 78 5.55 -5.34 3.95
C ARG A 78 6.24 -4.01 3.74
N TYR A 79 7.46 -3.90 4.23
CA TYR A 79 8.30 -2.72 4.01
C TYR A 79 8.79 -2.58 2.58
N ILE A 80 8.74 -1.35 2.04
CA ILE A 80 9.28 -1.00 0.73
C ILE A 80 10.70 -0.44 0.96
N PRO A 81 11.77 -1.16 0.56
CA PRO A 81 13.12 -0.66 0.73
C PRO A 81 13.35 0.64 -0.05
N PRO A 82 14.13 1.60 0.46
CA PRO A 82 14.36 2.89 -0.21
C PRO A 82 14.84 2.76 -1.67
N HIS A 83 15.67 1.75 -1.95
CA HIS A 83 16.18 1.47 -3.30
C HIS A 83 15.10 1.06 -4.32
N TYR A 84 13.91 0.64 -3.86
CA TYR A 84 12.77 0.33 -4.72
C TYR A 84 12.03 1.60 -5.17
N VAL A 85 12.11 2.69 -4.41
CA VAL A 85 11.38 3.94 -4.70
C VAL A 85 11.96 4.66 -5.93
N SER A 86 13.26 4.50 -6.20
CA SER A 86 13.93 5.09 -7.37
C SER A 86 13.38 4.57 -8.71
N ARG A 87 12.80 3.36 -8.76
CA ARG A 87 12.28 2.75 -10.00
C ARG A 87 10.79 3.02 -10.25
N ARG A 88 10.03 3.49 -9.25
CA ARG A 88 8.58 3.73 -9.39
C ARG A 88 8.27 5.10 -9.99
N ARG A 89 9.15 6.10 -9.79
CA ARG A 89 9.00 7.43 -10.40
C ARG A 89 9.19 7.42 -11.92
N GLU A 90 9.96 6.50 -12.48
CA GLU A 90 10.14 6.37 -13.94
C GLU A 90 8.91 5.77 -14.64
N ARG A 91 8.12 4.92 -13.96
CA ARG A 91 6.87 4.39 -14.53
C ARG A 91 5.67 5.33 -14.38
N GLY A 92 5.70 6.23 -13.39
CA GLY A 92 4.63 7.22 -13.18
C GLY A 92 4.68 8.41 -14.15
N GLN A 93 5.85 8.73 -14.72
CA GLN A 93 6.01 9.85 -15.68
C GLN A 93 5.86 9.44 -17.15
N LYS A 94 5.81 8.15 -17.48
CA LYS A 94 5.57 7.67 -18.86
C LYS A 94 4.11 7.32 -19.18
N ALA A 95 3.18 7.51 -18.24
CA ALA A 95 1.77 7.13 -18.44
C ALA A 95 0.89 8.23 -19.05
N THR A 96 1.41 9.44 -19.32
CA THR A 96 0.63 10.52 -19.95
C THR A 96 1.43 11.28 -21.01
N ALA A 97 1.85 10.60 -22.07
CA ALA A 97 2.02 11.19 -23.40
C ALA A 97 2.48 10.12 -24.41
N GLY A 98 1.66 9.84 -25.42
CA GLY A 98 2.14 9.34 -26.71
C GLY A 98 1.87 7.87 -27.05
N GLU A 99 0.86 7.68 -27.89
CA GLU A 99 0.88 6.79 -29.07
C GLU A 99 0.78 5.26 -28.86
N ARG A 100 -0.40 4.68 -29.13
CA ARG A 100 -0.83 4.04 -30.40
C ARG A 100 -0.35 2.58 -30.56
N ASN A 101 -1.32 1.68 -30.37
CA ASN A 101 -1.69 0.55 -31.23
C ASN A 101 -0.68 -0.61 -31.46
N ILE A 102 -0.94 -1.76 -30.83
CA ILE A 102 -0.65 -3.11 -31.37
C ILE A 102 -1.45 -4.17 -30.61
N TYR A 103 -2.78 -4.22 -30.80
CA TYR A 103 -3.57 -5.45 -30.67
C TYR A 103 -4.81 -5.33 -31.55
N GLU A 104 -4.59 -5.32 -32.87
CA GLU A 104 -5.63 -5.67 -33.83
C GLU A 104 -5.68 -7.21 -33.91
N LEU A 105 -6.22 -7.84 -32.85
CA LEU A 105 -6.62 -9.24 -32.90
C LEU A 105 -8.03 -9.27 -33.50
N GLN A 106 -8.11 -9.43 -34.82
CA GLN A 106 -9.35 -9.73 -35.53
C GLN A 106 -9.95 -11.02 -34.95
N PRO A 107 -11.23 -11.06 -34.55
CA PRO A 107 -11.92 -12.33 -34.39
C PRO A 107 -12.16 -12.92 -35.78
N ALA A 108 -11.60 -14.11 -36.04
CA ALA A 108 -11.91 -14.86 -37.25
C ALA A 108 -13.41 -15.23 -37.25
N PRO A 109 -14.18 -14.89 -38.30
CA PRO A 109 -15.54 -15.39 -38.42
C PRO A 109 -15.48 -16.83 -38.92
N VAL A 110 -15.93 -17.78 -38.09
CA VAL A 110 -16.25 -19.15 -38.52
C VAL A 110 -17.76 -19.30 -38.56
N ASP A 111 -18.37 -18.72 -39.59
CA ASP A 111 -19.69 -19.14 -40.05
C ASP A 111 -19.52 -20.22 -41.10
N GLY A 112 -19.97 -21.43 -40.77
CA GLY A 112 -20.17 -22.47 -41.77
C GLY A 112 -21.38 -22.16 -42.63
N ILE A 113 -21.33 -22.55 -43.91
CA ILE A 113 -22.45 -23.11 -44.68
C ILE A 113 -21.90 -23.77 -45.96
N GLN A 114 -22.55 -24.89 -46.28
CA GLN A 114 -22.43 -25.81 -47.41
C GLN A 114 -22.40 -25.14 -48.80
N GLN A 115 -21.77 -25.79 -49.78
CA GLN A 115 -22.46 -26.31 -50.98
C GLN A 115 -21.56 -27.16 -51.91
N GLN A 116 -22.05 -28.37 -52.19
CA GLN A 116 -22.09 -29.09 -53.48
C GLN A 116 -20.81 -29.34 -54.29
N ARG A 117 -20.48 -30.63 -54.46
CA ARG A 117 -20.68 -31.37 -55.72
C ARG A 117 -20.91 -32.85 -55.44
#